data_AF-A0A841GZJ0-F1
#
_entry.id   AF-A0A841GZJ0-F1
#
_cell.length_a   1.000
_cell.length_b   1.000
_cell.length_c   1.000
_cell.angle_alpha   90.00
_cell.angle_beta   90.00
_cell.angle_gamma   90.00
#
_symmetry.space_group_name_H-M   'P 1'
#
loop_
_entity.id
_entity.type
_entity.pdbx_description
1 polymer ?
#
loop_
_entity_poly.entity_id
_entity_poly.type
_entity_poly.pdbx_seq_one_letter_code
_entity_poly.pdbx_strand_id
1 'polypeptide(L)'
;MNLLTMAARCRVCQTLVDLRPEAATGLTDGAAVPAEGSPALPVPLPPLLSVSTVGGELRIERRWYACTAIFLTVFCIMWFGFLAVWYAMAFAVGDVIMLVFPLLHVALGLVIAYSTAAMYVNRTRIVAGRGHLTVNHGPLPWPGNRDIPTIQLEQLYCEEKFSRSRSGTSVSYSVMARATDGRQIALVTGLYDRDQALYMEQEIERHLKITDQHVAGGIRR
;
A
#
# COMPACT_ATOMS: atom_id res chain seq x y z
N MET A 1 4.17 50.97 38.25
CA MET A 1 2.86 50.63 37.66
C MET A 1 3.11 49.51 36.67
N ASN A 2 2.85 48.25 37.07
CA ASN A 2 3.23 47.04 36.34
C ASN A 2 2.22 46.76 35.21
N LEU A 3 2.66 46.82 33.96
CA LEU A 3 1.85 46.39 32.81
C LEU A 3 2.00 44.87 32.64
N LEU A 4 0.92 44.19 32.98
CA LEU A 4 0.74 42.74 32.99
C LEU A 4 0.90 42.12 31.59
N THR A 5 1.60 41.00 31.53
CA THR A 5 1.73 40.06 30.42
C THR A 5 0.35 39.50 30.02
N MET A 6 -0.13 39.81 28.80
CA MET A 6 -1.36 39.24 28.23
C MET A 6 -1.02 37.96 27.43
N ALA A 7 -0.74 36.87 28.15
CA ALA A 7 -0.61 35.54 27.57
C ALA A 7 -1.87 34.71 27.87
N ALA A 8 -2.41 34.02 26.86
CA ALA A 8 -3.51 33.07 27.00
C ALA A 8 -3.00 31.64 26.91
N ARG A 9 -3.62 30.71 27.66
CA ARG A 9 -3.24 29.28 27.64
C ARG A 9 -4.31 28.48 26.93
N CYS A 10 -3.91 27.68 25.93
CA CYS A 10 -4.84 26.80 25.23
C CYS A 10 -5.35 25.71 26.17
N ARG A 11 -6.67 25.54 26.28
CA ARG A 11 -7.27 24.55 27.20
C ARG A 11 -7.00 23.10 26.81
N VAL A 12 -6.75 22.84 25.52
CA VAL A 12 -6.61 21.48 24.97
C VAL A 12 -5.17 20.99 25.02
N CYS A 13 -4.21 21.81 24.59
CA CYS A 13 -2.80 21.43 24.53
C CYS A 13 -1.89 22.15 25.55
N GLN A 14 -2.45 23.06 26.35
CA GLN A 14 -1.74 23.83 27.38
C GLN A 14 -0.62 24.76 26.92
N THR A 15 -0.41 24.92 25.62
CA THR A 15 0.52 25.89 25.05
C THR A 15 0.11 27.32 25.40
N LEU A 16 1.09 28.17 25.74
CA LEU A 16 0.92 29.60 25.97
C LEU A 16 1.01 30.36 24.64
N VAL A 17 0.04 31.23 24.39
CA VAL A 17 -0.08 32.08 23.19
C VAL A 17 -0.01 33.54 23.66
N ASP A 18 0.93 34.31 23.09
CA ASP A 18 1.02 35.75 23.32
C ASP A 18 -0.03 36.45 22.44
N LEU A 19 -0.87 37.30 23.03
CA LEU A 19 -1.97 37.98 22.36
C LEU A 19 -1.64 39.43 21.98
N ARG A 20 -0.35 39.78 21.95
CA ARG A 20 0.07 41.11 21.48
C ARG A 20 -0.34 41.30 20.02
N PRO A 21 -1.14 42.33 19.70
CA PRO A 21 -1.43 42.66 18.31
C PRO A 21 -0.12 43.10 17.64
N GLU A 22 0.28 42.39 16.59
CA GLU A 22 1.41 42.78 15.74
C GLU A 22 1.12 44.17 15.15
N ALA A 23 1.75 45.18 15.72
CA ALA A 23 1.79 46.51 15.13
C ALA A 23 2.54 46.40 13.80
N ALA A 24 1.81 46.59 12.71
CA ALA A 24 2.29 46.61 11.34
C ALA A 24 3.59 47.40 11.22
N THR A 25 4.69 46.69 10.99
CA THR A 25 5.96 47.25 10.53
C THR A 25 6.38 46.43 9.31
N GLY A 26 6.44 47.12 8.18
CA GLY A 26 6.60 46.52 6.87
C GLY A 26 8.03 46.07 6.55
N LEU A 27 8.08 45.23 5.50
CA LEU A 27 9.16 45.04 4.54
C LEU A 27 10.53 44.63 5.09
N THR A 28 10.83 43.33 5.01
CA THR A 28 12.02 42.82 4.31
C THR A 28 11.77 41.39 3.82
N ASP A 29 12.01 41.21 2.52
CA ASP A 29 12.36 39.99 1.79
C ASP A 29 11.82 38.65 2.30
N GLY A 30 10.80 38.16 1.58
CA GLY A 30 10.41 36.76 1.57
C GLY A 30 11.52 35.88 1.00
N ALA A 31 12.50 35.55 1.83
CA ALA A 31 13.15 34.26 1.74
C ALA A 31 12.09 33.23 2.17
N ALA A 32 11.42 32.63 1.18
CA ALA A 32 10.71 31.39 1.41
C ALA A 32 11.71 30.41 2.03
N VAL A 33 11.53 30.12 3.32
CA VAL A 33 12.20 28.99 3.95
C VAL A 33 11.85 27.78 3.08
N PRO A 34 12.81 27.12 2.44
CA PRO A 34 12.53 25.87 1.75
C PRO A 34 11.85 24.97 2.78
N ALA A 35 10.70 24.41 2.44
CA ALA A 35 10.07 23.38 3.23
C ALA A 35 10.98 22.14 3.18
N GLU A 36 12.08 22.18 3.93
CA GLU A 36 12.88 21.00 4.25
C GLU A 36 11.93 20.07 4.99
N GLY A 37 11.59 18.97 4.32
CA GLY A 37 10.69 17.96 4.86
C GLY A 37 11.18 17.53 6.23
N SER A 38 10.32 17.65 7.24
CA SER A 38 10.59 17.07 8.55
C SER A 38 11.04 15.62 8.35
N PRO A 39 12.16 15.19 8.97
CA PRO A 39 12.59 13.81 8.87
C PRO A 39 11.47 12.91 9.36
N ALA A 40 10.92 12.10 8.46
CA ALA A 40 9.87 11.14 8.77
C ALA A 40 10.34 10.27 9.93
N LEU A 41 9.47 10.08 10.92
CA LEU A 41 9.78 9.21 12.05
C LEU A 41 10.00 7.78 11.51
N PRO A 42 11.05 7.06 11.98
CA PRO A 42 11.31 5.71 11.52
C PRO A 42 10.15 4.80 11.91
N VAL A 43 9.52 4.18 10.91
CA VAL A 43 8.43 3.22 11.13
C VAL A 43 9.05 1.90 11.64
N PRO A 44 8.53 1.27 12.71
CA PRO A 44 9.02 -0.03 13.15
C PRO A 44 8.69 -1.13 12.13
N LEU A 45 9.49 -2.20 12.07
CA LEU A 45 9.26 -3.31 11.14
C LEU A 45 7.86 -3.93 11.33
N PRO A 46 6.96 -3.82 10.33
CA PRO A 46 5.59 -4.29 10.47
C PRO A 46 5.48 -5.81 10.32
N PRO A 47 4.40 -6.44 10.83
CA PRO A 47 4.20 -7.88 10.69
C PRO A 47 4.13 -8.29 9.22
N LEU A 48 4.45 -9.55 8.93
CA LEU A 48 4.45 -10.15 7.58
C LEU A 48 5.51 -9.60 6.60
N LEU A 49 6.33 -8.62 7.01
CA LEU A 49 7.53 -8.21 6.30
C LEU A 49 8.78 -8.87 6.89
N SER A 50 9.73 -9.18 6.02
CA SER A 50 11.08 -9.56 6.38
C SER A 50 12.03 -8.71 5.54
N VAL A 51 12.99 -8.07 6.19
CA VAL A 51 14.02 -7.26 5.53
C VAL A 51 15.39 -7.84 5.82
N SER A 52 16.20 -7.95 4.76
CA SER A 52 17.58 -8.41 4.85
C SER A 52 18.43 -7.66 3.84
N THR A 53 19.70 -7.45 4.18
CA THR A 53 20.68 -6.88 3.27
C THR A 53 21.72 -7.95 2.97
N VAL A 54 21.81 -8.41 1.72
CA VAL A 54 22.71 -9.50 1.31
C VAL A 54 23.52 -9.04 0.11
N GLY A 55 24.85 -9.04 0.23
CA GLY A 55 25.74 -8.65 -0.87
C GLY A 55 25.55 -7.21 -1.35
N GLY A 56 25.15 -6.30 -0.44
CA GLY A 56 24.87 -4.90 -0.78
C GLY A 56 23.52 -4.66 -1.47
N GLU A 57 22.67 -5.70 -1.60
CA GLU A 57 21.28 -5.56 -2.05
C GLU A 57 20.34 -5.52 -0.85
N LEU A 58 19.39 -4.59 -0.86
CA LEU A 58 18.23 -4.63 0.02
C LEU A 58 17.21 -5.63 -0.52
N ARG A 59 16.74 -6.53 0.34
CA ARG A 59 15.68 -7.50 0.04
C ARG A 59 14.55 -7.35 1.04
N ILE A 60 13.38 -6.99 0.54
CA ILE A 60 12.13 -6.94 1.30
C ILE A 60 11.22 -8.06 0.81
N GLU A 61 10.85 -8.98 1.69
CA GLU A 61 9.83 -9.99 1.42
C GLU A 61 8.54 -9.69 2.19
N ARG A 62 7.39 -9.73 1.51
CA ARG A 62 6.06 -9.63 2.12
C ARG A 62 5.24 -10.88 1.82
N ARG A 63 4.64 -11.48 2.84
CA ARG A 63 3.62 -12.54 2.68
C ARG A 63 2.26 -11.95 2.32
N TRP A 64 1.51 -12.62 1.45
CA TRP A 64 0.18 -12.18 1.02
C TRP A 64 -0.94 -12.60 1.98
N TYR A 65 -0.61 -13.47 2.92
CA TYR A 65 -1.56 -14.04 3.85
C TYR A 65 -2.32 -12.95 4.62
N ALA A 66 -3.64 -13.06 4.62
CA ALA A 66 -4.56 -12.23 5.39
C ALA A 66 -5.68 -13.10 5.94
N CYS A 67 -6.32 -12.69 7.06
CA CYS A 67 -7.43 -13.44 7.65
C CYS A 67 -8.59 -13.68 6.66
N THR A 68 -8.75 -12.78 5.69
CA THR A 68 -9.70 -12.91 4.58
C THR A 68 -9.49 -14.19 3.76
N ALA A 69 -8.27 -14.72 3.67
CA ALA A 69 -7.98 -16.00 3.00
C ALA A 69 -8.71 -17.18 3.65
N ILE A 70 -8.84 -17.20 4.98
CA ILE A 70 -9.57 -18.24 5.71
C ILE A 70 -11.05 -18.19 5.33
N PHE A 71 -11.65 -16.99 5.35
CA PHE A 71 -13.04 -16.80 4.94
C PHE A 71 -13.27 -17.23 3.49
N LEU A 72 -12.41 -16.82 2.55
CA LEU A 72 -12.52 -17.22 1.15
C LEU A 72 -12.37 -18.73 0.97
N THR A 73 -11.56 -19.40 1.79
CA THR A 73 -11.39 -20.86 1.73
C THR A 73 -12.69 -21.57 2.08
N VAL A 74 -13.33 -21.19 3.18
CA VAL A 74 -14.64 -21.75 3.57
C VAL A 74 -15.69 -21.48 2.47
N PHE A 75 -15.70 -20.25 1.94
CA PHE A 75 -16.58 -19.90 0.82
C PHE A 75 -16.33 -20.77 -0.41
N CYS A 76 -15.08 -21.01 -0.81
CA CYS A 76 -14.72 -21.87 -1.94
C CYS A 76 -15.23 -23.29 -1.72
N ILE A 77 -14.99 -23.88 -0.53
CA ILE A 77 -15.44 -25.25 -0.21
C ILE A 77 -16.96 -25.36 -0.37
N MET A 78 -17.72 -24.42 0.21
CA MET A 78 -19.17 -24.40 0.09
C MET A 78 -19.63 -24.19 -1.37
N TRP A 79 -18.97 -23.30 -2.11
CA TRP A 79 -19.30 -22.98 -3.50
C TRP A 79 -19.10 -24.18 -4.44
N PHE A 80 -17.95 -24.85 -4.35
CA PHE A 80 -17.70 -26.06 -5.15
C PHE A 80 -18.58 -27.22 -4.71
N GLY A 81 -18.89 -27.34 -3.42
CA GLY A 81 -19.87 -28.32 -2.92
C GLY A 81 -21.25 -28.11 -3.53
N PHE A 82 -21.74 -26.87 -3.54
CA PHE A 82 -23.00 -26.50 -4.19
C PHE A 82 -22.98 -26.83 -5.69
N LEU A 83 -21.94 -26.42 -6.42
CA LEU A 83 -21.80 -26.71 -7.85
C LEU A 83 -21.77 -28.22 -8.12
N ALA A 84 -21.09 -29.01 -7.29
CA ALA A 84 -21.03 -30.46 -7.45
C ALA A 84 -22.43 -31.10 -7.32
N VAL A 85 -23.21 -30.71 -6.30
CA VAL A 85 -24.59 -31.20 -6.12
C VAL A 85 -25.49 -30.74 -7.28
N TRP A 86 -25.34 -29.49 -7.73
CA TRP A 86 -26.08 -28.97 -8.88
C TRP A 86 -25.80 -29.78 -10.15
N TYR A 87 -24.53 -30.01 -10.48
CA TYR A 87 -24.16 -30.78 -11.67
C TYR A 87 -24.61 -32.24 -11.56
N ALA A 88 -24.55 -32.86 -10.37
CA ALA A 88 -25.08 -34.20 -10.17
C ALA A 88 -26.58 -34.30 -10.49
N MET A 89 -27.38 -33.33 -10.05
CA MET A 89 -28.80 -33.25 -10.41
C MET A 89 -29.01 -32.96 -11.89
N ALA A 90 -28.22 -32.06 -12.48
CA ALA A 90 -28.31 -31.73 -13.90
C ALA A 90 -28.08 -32.95 -14.79
N PHE A 91 -27.08 -33.77 -14.47
CA PHE A 91 -26.82 -35.03 -15.17
C PHE A 91 -27.91 -36.07 -14.96
N ALA A 92 -28.51 -36.14 -13.75
CA ALA A 92 -29.61 -37.06 -13.47
C ALA A 92 -30.90 -36.73 -14.23
N VAL A 93 -31.19 -35.43 -14.41
CA VAL A 93 -32.37 -34.95 -15.15
C VAL A 93 -32.12 -34.93 -16.67
N GLY A 94 -30.87 -34.76 -17.11
CA GLY A 94 -30.50 -34.68 -18.52
C GLY A 94 -30.84 -33.33 -19.18
N ASP A 95 -31.01 -32.27 -18.38
CA ASP A 95 -31.34 -30.93 -18.89
C ASP A 95 -30.05 -30.16 -19.27
N VAL A 96 -29.92 -29.88 -20.57
CA VAL A 96 -28.78 -29.14 -21.15
C VAL A 96 -28.69 -27.71 -20.61
N ILE A 97 -29.82 -27.05 -20.36
CA ILE A 97 -29.84 -25.68 -19.82
C ILE A 97 -29.26 -25.69 -18.41
N MET A 98 -29.63 -26.68 -17.60
CA MET A 98 -29.13 -26.84 -16.23
C MET A 98 -27.62 -27.12 -16.17
N LEU A 99 -27.04 -27.71 -17.23
CA LEU A 99 -25.60 -27.95 -17.38
C LEU A 99 -24.82 -26.70 -17.83
N VAL A 100 -25.38 -25.93 -18.77
CA VAL A 100 -24.69 -24.79 -19.39
C VAL A 100 -24.79 -23.52 -18.54
N PHE A 101 -25.93 -23.30 -17.89
CA PHE A 101 -26.18 -22.11 -17.07
C PHE A 101 -25.10 -21.82 -16.00
N PRO A 102 -24.59 -22.82 -15.25
CA PRO A 102 -23.60 -22.58 -14.21
C PRO A 102 -22.16 -22.42 -14.71
N LEU A 103 -21.86 -22.53 -16.01
CA LEU A 103 -20.47 -22.49 -16.51
C LEU A 103 -19.72 -21.21 -16.11
N LEU A 104 -20.41 -20.06 -16.13
CA LEU A 104 -19.83 -18.79 -15.66
C LEU A 104 -19.51 -18.84 -14.15
N HIS A 105 -20.35 -19.49 -13.36
CA HIS A 105 -20.15 -19.67 -11.91
C HIS A 105 -18.97 -20.59 -11.60
N VAL A 106 -18.75 -21.62 -12.43
CA VAL A 106 -17.56 -22.48 -12.37
C VAL A 106 -16.31 -21.66 -12.68
N ALA A 107 -16.32 -20.90 -13.79
CA ALA A 107 -15.18 -20.07 -14.18
C ALA A 107 -14.82 -19.06 -13.07
N LEU A 108 -15.83 -18.37 -12.52
CA LEU A 108 -15.61 -17.43 -11.42
C LEU A 108 -15.12 -18.13 -10.14
N GLY A 109 -15.68 -19.30 -9.81
CA GLY A 109 -15.24 -20.12 -8.69
C GLY A 109 -13.77 -20.52 -8.80
N LEU A 110 -13.31 -20.91 -10.01
CA LEU A 110 -11.91 -21.23 -10.27
C LEU A 110 -10.98 -20.03 -10.09
N VAL A 111 -11.39 -18.84 -10.54
CA VAL A 111 -10.61 -17.60 -10.34
C VAL A 111 -10.48 -17.26 -8.86
N ILE A 112 -11.57 -17.35 -8.10
CA ILE A 112 -11.56 -17.10 -6.65
C ILE A 112 -10.70 -18.15 -5.94
N ALA A 113 -10.80 -19.44 -6.32
CA ALA A 113 -10.01 -20.50 -5.73
C ALA A 113 -8.51 -20.33 -5.99
N TYR A 114 -8.14 -20.00 -7.23
CA TYR A 114 -6.76 -19.70 -7.62
C TYR A 114 -6.20 -18.51 -6.82
N SER A 115 -6.98 -17.42 -6.74
CA SER A 115 -6.62 -16.23 -5.97
C SER A 115 -6.46 -16.54 -4.49
N THR A 116 -7.35 -17.37 -3.93
CA THR A 116 -7.27 -17.83 -2.54
C THR A 116 -5.99 -18.64 -2.30
N ALA A 117 -5.66 -19.58 -3.19
CA ALA A 117 -4.42 -20.34 -3.10
C ALA A 117 -3.18 -19.43 -3.16
N ALA A 118 -3.17 -18.44 -4.07
CA ALA A 118 -2.13 -17.45 -4.17
C ALA A 118 -1.96 -16.65 -2.87
N MET A 119 -3.04 -16.27 -2.16
CA MET A 119 -2.92 -15.58 -0.87
C MET A 119 -2.15 -16.37 0.20
N TYR A 120 -2.23 -17.71 0.19
CA TYR A 120 -1.53 -18.56 1.15
C TYR A 120 -0.04 -18.71 0.85
N VAL A 121 0.31 -18.88 -0.43
CA VAL A 121 1.68 -19.27 -0.82
C VAL A 121 2.50 -18.12 -1.37
N ASN A 122 1.86 -17.12 -1.99
CA ASN A 122 2.59 -16.05 -2.65
C ASN A 122 3.26 -15.10 -1.67
N ARG A 123 4.41 -14.62 -2.13
CA ARG A 123 5.19 -13.56 -1.54
C ARG A 123 5.50 -12.52 -2.60
N THR A 124 5.52 -11.26 -2.18
CA THR A 124 6.14 -10.19 -2.95
C THR A 124 7.58 -10.06 -2.49
N ARG A 125 8.53 -10.11 -3.41
CA ARG A 125 9.94 -9.82 -3.17
C ARG A 125 10.31 -8.55 -3.87
N ILE A 126 10.80 -7.57 -3.12
CA ILE A 126 11.37 -6.34 -3.64
C ILE A 126 12.88 -6.42 -3.43
N VAL A 127 13.66 -6.27 -4.48
CA VAL A 127 15.12 -6.26 -4.41
C VAL A 127 15.63 -4.97 -5.01
N ALA A 128 16.31 -4.16 -4.20
CA ALA A 128 16.96 -2.93 -4.62
C ALA A 128 18.48 -3.13 -4.54
N GLY A 129 19.18 -2.95 -5.65
CA GLY A 129 20.63 -3.11 -5.72
C GLY A 129 21.14 -3.31 -7.15
N ARG A 130 22.46 -3.20 -7.34
CA ARG A 130 23.13 -3.34 -8.66
C ARG A 130 22.55 -2.44 -9.77
N GLY A 131 22.03 -1.26 -9.42
CA GLY A 131 21.43 -0.33 -10.37
C GLY A 131 20.00 -0.68 -10.80
N HIS A 132 19.35 -1.65 -10.15
CA HIS A 132 18.00 -2.10 -10.45
C HIS A 132 17.12 -2.17 -9.18
N LEU A 133 15.83 -1.91 -9.37
CA LEU A 133 14.76 -2.18 -8.42
C LEU A 133 13.81 -3.20 -9.06
N THR A 134 13.78 -4.40 -8.50
CA THR A 134 12.95 -5.51 -8.99
C THR A 134 11.82 -5.80 -8.03
N VAL A 135 10.64 -6.08 -8.57
CA VAL A 135 9.46 -6.56 -7.84
C VAL A 135 9.04 -7.88 -8.47
N ASN A 136 8.91 -8.92 -7.66
CA ASN A 136 8.48 -10.23 -8.11
C ASN A 136 7.42 -10.83 -7.18
N HIS A 137 6.44 -11.50 -7.78
CA HIS A 137 5.39 -12.25 -7.10
C HIS A 137 5.53 -13.75 -7.43
N GLY A 138 5.49 -14.60 -6.41
CA GLY A 138 5.53 -16.06 -6.58
C GLY A 138 5.39 -16.80 -5.27
N PRO A 139 5.24 -18.14 -5.28
CA PRO A 139 5.56 -19.04 -6.38
C PRO A 139 4.47 -19.22 -7.44
N LEU A 140 3.20 -18.94 -7.14
CA LEU A 140 2.14 -19.00 -8.14
C LEU A 140 2.18 -17.77 -9.05
N PRO A 141 2.00 -17.94 -10.37
CA PRO A 141 2.02 -16.83 -11.33
C PRO A 141 1.04 -15.73 -10.95
N TRP A 142 1.55 -14.50 -10.85
CA TRP A 142 0.71 -13.33 -10.66
C TRP A 142 1.26 -12.14 -11.45
N PRO A 143 0.41 -11.35 -12.12
CA PRO A 143 0.86 -10.19 -12.86
C PRO A 143 1.44 -9.11 -11.93
N GLY A 144 2.31 -8.25 -12.46
CA GLY A 144 2.89 -7.15 -11.68
C GLY A 144 4.37 -7.27 -11.38
N ASN A 145 5.04 -8.32 -11.89
CA ASN A 145 6.50 -8.39 -11.84
C ASN A 145 7.11 -7.23 -12.66
N ARG A 146 8.13 -6.58 -12.11
CA ARG A 146 8.80 -5.41 -12.70
C ARG A 146 10.30 -5.48 -12.47
N ASP A 147 11.04 -4.94 -13.42
CA ASP A 147 12.46 -4.63 -13.28
C ASP A 147 12.67 -3.19 -13.77
N ILE A 148 13.15 -2.33 -12.88
CA ILE A 148 13.22 -0.88 -13.11
C ILE A 148 14.66 -0.44 -12.86
N PRO A 149 15.35 0.16 -13.84
CA PRO A 149 16.66 0.75 -13.62
C PRO A 149 16.57 1.88 -12.59
N THR A 150 17.42 1.89 -11.57
CA THR A 150 17.36 2.90 -10.50
C THR A 150 17.64 4.31 -11.01
N ILE A 151 18.36 4.45 -12.13
CA ILE A 151 18.59 5.74 -12.79
C ILE A 151 17.30 6.36 -13.35
N GLN A 152 16.27 5.55 -13.59
CA GLN A 152 14.96 6.02 -14.02
C GLN A 152 14.05 6.35 -12.83
N LEU A 153 14.46 6.06 -11.59
CA LEU A 153 13.66 6.36 -10.39
C LEU A 153 14.00 7.77 -9.91
N GLU A 154 12.99 8.64 -9.91
CA GLU A 154 13.10 9.98 -9.37
C GLU A 154 12.75 9.99 -7.86
N GLN A 155 11.67 9.31 -7.50
CA GLN A 155 11.14 9.30 -6.14
C GLN A 155 10.27 8.07 -5.87
N LEU A 156 10.13 7.67 -4.61
CA LEU A 156 9.08 6.78 -4.15
C LEU A 156 8.02 7.57 -3.37
N TYR A 157 6.79 7.09 -3.38
CA TYR A 157 5.71 7.64 -2.54
C TYR A 157 4.65 6.58 -2.24
N CYS A 158 3.97 6.70 -1.11
CA CYS A 158 2.79 5.89 -0.83
C CYS A 158 1.49 6.59 -1.23
N GLU A 159 0.55 5.85 -1.80
CA GLU A 159 -0.79 6.33 -2.19
C GLU A 159 -1.89 5.61 -1.38
N GLU A 160 -2.88 6.37 -0.93
CA GLU A 160 -4.11 5.86 -0.32
C GLU A 160 -5.22 5.70 -1.36
N LYS A 161 -5.80 4.50 -1.44
CA LYS A 161 -6.92 4.18 -2.32
C LYS A 161 -8.15 3.87 -1.49
N PHE A 162 -9.17 4.72 -1.64
CA PHE A 162 -10.48 4.56 -1.02
C PHE A 162 -11.40 3.77 -1.95
N SER A 163 -11.83 2.60 -1.50
CA SER A 163 -12.91 1.85 -2.13
C SER A 163 -14.20 2.11 -1.35
N ARG A 164 -15.17 2.78 -1.98
CA ARG A 164 -16.51 2.99 -1.40
C ARG A 164 -17.43 1.87 -1.86
N SER A 165 -18.00 1.16 -0.89
CA SER A 165 -19.06 0.18 -1.11
C SER A 165 -20.33 0.59 -0.37
N ARG A 166 -21.46 -0.02 -0.73
CA ARG A 166 -22.76 0.23 -0.07
C ARG A 166 -22.73 -0.10 1.44
N SER A 167 -21.77 -0.90 1.90
CA SER A 167 -21.60 -1.33 3.30
C SER A 167 -20.43 -0.65 4.03
N GLY A 168 -19.72 0.28 3.40
CA GLY A 168 -18.62 1.02 4.06
C GLY A 168 -17.48 1.42 3.13
N THR A 169 -16.55 2.20 3.66
CA THR A 169 -15.31 2.62 2.99
C THR A 169 -14.17 1.71 3.41
N SER A 170 -13.52 1.05 2.45
CA SER A 170 -12.29 0.30 2.66
C SER A 170 -11.10 1.12 2.15
N VAL A 171 -10.02 1.17 2.92
CA VAL A 171 -8.78 1.86 2.54
C VAL A 171 -7.72 0.82 2.23
N SER A 172 -7.00 1.04 1.13
CA SER A 172 -5.84 0.25 0.76
C SER A 172 -4.69 1.17 0.38
N TYR A 173 -3.47 0.71 0.56
CA TYR A 173 -2.25 1.45 0.35
C TYR A 173 -1.47 0.84 -0.81
N SER A 174 -0.76 1.68 -1.56
CA SER A 174 0.13 1.26 -2.63
C SER A 174 1.46 1.98 -2.51
N VAL A 175 2.56 1.26 -2.72
CA VAL A 175 3.90 1.85 -2.87
C VAL A 175 4.10 2.12 -4.36
N MET A 176 4.34 3.38 -4.67
CA MET A 176 4.49 3.90 -6.03
C MET A 176 5.90 4.43 -6.23
N ALA A 177 6.39 4.35 -7.46
CA ALA A 177 7.60 5.00 -7.92
C ALA A 177 7.25 6.03 -8.99
N ARG A 178 7.83 7.22 -8.90
CA ARG A 178 7.83 8.21 -9.99
C ARG A 178 9.09 8.03 -10.81
N ALA A 179 8.92 7.81 -12.11
CA ALA A 179 10.01 7.72 -13.05
C ALA A 179 10.43 9.12 -13.55
N THR A 180 11.68 9.26 -13.98
CA THR A 180 12.24 10.53 -14.50
C THR A 180 11.51 11.09 -15.73
N ASP A 181 10.74 10.25 -16.43
CA ASP A 181 9.89 10.65 -17.55
C ASP A 181 8.46 11.05 -17.13
N GLY A 182 8.21 11.16 -15.82
CA GLY A 182 6.92 11.52 -15.24
C GLY A 182 5.94 10.37 -15.08
N ARG A 183 6.27 9.14 -15.54
CA ARG A 183 5.38 7.99 -15.36
C ARG A 183 5.32 7.57 -13.89
N GLN A 184 4.13 7.16 -13.45
CA GLN A 184 3.92 6.54 -12.15
C GLN A 184 3.88 5.03 -12.29
N ILE A 185 4.69 4.33 -11.51
CA ILE A 185 4.84 2.86 -11.55
C ILE A 185 4.42 2.31 -10.20
N ALA A 186 3.38 1.47 -10.17
CA ALA A 186 3.01 0.75 -8.96
C ALA A 186 4.04 -0.36 -8.67
N LEU A 187 4.71 -0.27 -7.53
CA LEU A 187 5.65 -1.29 -7.05
C LEU A 187 4.91 -2.36 -6.25
N VAL A 188 4.06 -1.96 -5.31
CA VAL A 188 3.26 -2.88 -4.50
C VAL A 188 1.88 -2.29 -4.32
N THR A 189 0.83 -3.08 -4.55
CA THR A 189 -0.56 -2.66 -4.39
C THR A 189 -1.31 -3.54 -3.42
N GLY A 190 -2.44 -3.06 -2.90
CA GLY A 190 -3.32 -3.86 -2.05
C GLY A 190 -2.74 -4.13 -0.67
N LEU A 191 -1.98 -3.17 -0.12
CA LEU A 191 -1.55 -3.20 1.27
C LEU A 191 -2.73 -2.72 2.13
N TYR A 192 -3.09 -3.47 3.18
CA TYR A 192 -4.15 -3.06 4.12
C TYR A 192 -3.59 -2.33 5.34
N ASP A 193 -2.27 -2.34 5.48
CA ASP A 193 -1.55 -1.72 6.58
C ASP A 193 -0.72 -0.56 6.02
N ARG A 194 -0.96 0.63 6.57
CA ARG A 194 -0.25 1.86 6.23
C ARG A 194 1.23 1.75 6.54
N ASP A 195 1.55 1.14 7.67
CA ASP A 195 2.93 1.06 8.17
C ASP A 195 3.76 0.14 7.27
N GLN A 196 3.15 -0.91 6.69
CA GLN A 196 3.81 -1.72 5.66
C GLN A 196 4.23 -0.89 4.45
N ALA A 197 3.35 0.00 3.97
CA ALA A 197 3.63 0.83 2.80
C ALA A 197 4.76 1.83 3.11
N LEU A 198 4.61 2.58 4.20
CA LEU A 198 5.60 3.58 4.62
C LEU A 198 6.96 2.97 4.95
N TYR A 199 6.98 1.79 5.59
CA TYR A 199 8.23 1.10 5.90
C TYR A 199 8.97 0.66 4.63
N MET A 200 8.25 0.11 3.64
CA MET A 200 8.85 -0.26 2.35
C MET A 200 9.42 0.97 1.63
N GLU A 201 8.67 2.05 1.59
CA GLU A 201 9.07 3.32 1.00
C GLU A 201 10.36 3.86 1.65
N GLN A 202 10.38 4.01 2.98
CA GLN A 202 11.52 4.51 3.75
C GLN A 202 12.77 3.64 3.56
N GLU A 203 12.64 2.31 3.60
CA GLU A 203 13.79 1.42 3.48
C GLU A 203 14.38 1.41 2.07
N ILE A 204 13.53 1.47 1.03
CA ILE A 204 14.01 1.55 -0.36
C ILE A 204 14.72 2.88 -0.60
N GLU A 205 14.15 4.00 -0.14
CA GLU A 205 14.76 5.32 -0.29
C GLU A 205 16.09 5.42 0.47
N ARG A 206 16.12 4.94 1.72
CA ARG A 206 17.34 4.90 2.54
C ARG A 206 18.45 4.11 1.83
N HIS A 207 18.11 2.98 1.23
CA HIS A 207 19.08 2.13 0.54
C HIS A 207 19.55 2.74 -0.80
N LEU A 208 18.64 3.30 -1.59
CA LEU A 208 18.94 3.89 -2.89
C LEU A 208 19.44 5.35 -2.81
N LYS A 209 19.44 5.95 -1.62
CA LYS A 209 19.78 7.36 -1.37
C LYS A 209 18.92 8.32 -2.18
N ILE A 210 17.64 8.00 -2.29
CA ILE A 210 16.64 8.86 -2.95
C ILE A 210 16.13 9.86 -1.92
N THR A 211 16.09 11.13 -2.29
CA THR A 211 15.56 12.20 -1.42
C THR A 211 14.04 12.21 -1.48
N ASP A 212 13.40 12.12 -0.31
CA ASP A 212 11.96 12.24 -0.17
C ASP A 212 11.48 13.66 -0.52
N GLN A 213 10.38 13.76 -1.24
CA GLN A 213 9.73 15.02 -1.58
C GLN A 213 8.21 14.87 -1.40
N HIS A 214 7.53 15.95 -1.03
CA HIS A 214 6.08 15.87 -0.91
C HIS A 214 5.43 15.62 -2.30
N VAL A 215 4.72 14.50 -2.44
CA VAL A 215 3.91 14.21 -3.63
C VAL A 215 2.45 14.55 -3.35
N ALA A 216 1.84 15.39 -4.19
CA ALA A 216 0.41 15.67 -4.10
C ALA A 216 -0.41 14.37 -4.30
N GLY A 217 -1.24 14.03 -3.31
CA GLY A 217 -1.98 12.75 -3.27
C GLY A 217 -1.21 11.60 -2.61
N GLY A 218 0.06 11.81 -2.25
CA GLY A 218 0.83 10.90 -1.42
C GLY A 218 0.46 11.00 0.06
N ILE A 219 0.65 9.90 0.78
CA ILE A 219 0.47 9.86 2.23
C ILE A 219 1.51 10.77 2.88
N ARG A 220 1.08 11.65 3.80
CA ARG A 220 2.02 12.42 4.61
C ARG A 220 2.67 11.51 5.66
N ARG A 221 3.99 11.51 5.68
CA ARG A 221 4.83 10.82 6.65
C ARG A 221 4.86 11.57 7.99
#